data_AF-A0A7V8YDK1-F1
#
_entry.id   AF-A0A7V8YDK1-F1
#
_cell.length_a   1.000
_cell.length_b   1.000
_cell.length_c   1.000
_cell.angle_alpha   90.00
_cell.angle_beta   90.00
_cell.angle_gamma   90.00
#
_symmetry.space_group_name_H-M   'P 1'
#
loop_
_entity.id
_entity.type
_entity.pdbx_description
1 polymer ?
#
loop_
_entity_poly.entity_id
_entity_poly.type
_entity_poly.pdbx_seq_one_letter_code
_entity_poly.pdbx_strand_id
1 'polypeptide(L)'
;MSEYEQNIRESITLILGTKPGERQMLPDFGCRIHELMFTPNTTSTATLVAHHVQAALARWEPRIDVSKVDSWPDPGGTVRVAVHYTIRSTQQAQDVSVLLGS
;
A
#
# COMPACT_ATOMS: atom_id res chain seq x y z
N MET A 1 -15.33 -14.59 -5.71
CA MET A 1 -14.64 -13.41 -6.24
C MET A 1 -14.69 -13.46 -7.75
N SER A 2 -15.04 -12.34 -8.39
CA SER A 2 -14.98 -12.19 -9.84
C SER A 2 -13.53 -12.08 -10.31
N GLU A 3 -13.21 -12.52 -11.53
CA GLU A 3 -11.89 -12.33 -12.15
C GLU A 3 -11.48 -10.84 -12.14
N TYR A 4 -12.44 -9.94 -12.24
CA TYR A 4 -12.21 -8.49 -12.15
C TYR A 4 -11.74 -8.04 -10.76
N GLU A 5 -12.37 -8.53 -9.70
CA GLU A 5 -11.96 -8.26 -8.31
C GLU A 5 -10.57 -8.83 -8.03
N GLN A 6 -10.31 -10.04 -8.53
CA GLN A 6 -9.01 -10.70 -8.44
C GLN A 6 -7.92 -9.87 -9.11
N ASN A 7 -8.18 -9.39 -10.33
CA ASN A 7 -7.24 -8.57 -11.10
C ASN A 7 -6.91 -7.25 -10.39
N ILE A 8 -7.91 -6.60 -9.78
CA ILE A 8 -7.69 -5.40 -8.96
C ILE A 8 -6.80 -5.73 -7.76
N ARG A 9 -7.08 -6.81 -7.03
CA ARG A 9 -6.29 -7.21 -5.86
C ARG A 9 -4.84 -7.52 -6.23
N GLU A 10 -4.62 -8.22 -7.34
CA GLU A 10 -3.28 -8.51 -7.86
C GLU A 10 -2.55 -7.22 -8.28
N SER A 11 -3.24 -6.30 -8.96
CA SER A 11 -2.69 -4.99 -9.32
C SER A 11 -2.26 -4.19 -8.08
N ILE A 12 -3.11 -4.11 -7.06
CA ILE A 12 -2.78 -3.47 -5.78
C ILE A 12 -1.57 -4.15 -5.13
N THR A 13 -1.57 -5.48 -5.08
CA THR A 13 -0.47 -6.26 -4.48
C THR A 13 0.84 -6.03 -5.23
N LEU A 14 0.81 -5.93 -6.56
CA LEU A 14 1.98 -5.60 -7.37
C LEU A 14 2.46 -4.17 -7.11
N ILE A 15 1.56 -3.19 -7.07
CA ILE A 15 1.90 -1.79 -6.77
C ILE A 15 2.58 -1.67 -5.40
N LEU A 16 2.04 -2.35 -4.38
CA LEU A 16 2.56 -2.32 -3.01
C LEU A 16 3.80 -3.20 -2.81
N GLY A 17 3.87 -4.35 -3.46
CA GLY A 17 4.96 -5.32 -3.38
C GLY A 17 6.16 -4.99 -4.25
N THR A 18 6.05 -3.99 -5.15
CA THR A 18 7.19 -3.52 -5.94
C THR A 18 8.19 -2.87 -4.99
N LYS A 19 9.32 -3.54 -4.77
CA LYS A 19 10.40 -3.01 -3.93
C LYS A 19 10.86 -1.65 -4.43
N PRO A 20 11.15 -0.71 -3.52
CA PRO A 20 11.76 0.55 -3.90
C PRO A 20 13.10 0.34 -4.62
N GLY A 21 13.19 0.81 -5.87
CA GLY A 21 14.42 0.73 -6.67
C GLY A 21 14.32 -0.10 -7.95
N GLU A 22 13.36 -1.03 -8.09
CA GLU A 22 13.23 -1.84 -9.32
C GLU A 22 12.42 -1.15 -10.43
N ARG A 23 11.56 -0.17 -10.08
CA ARG A 23 10.98 0.78 -11.02
C ARG A 23 11.25 2.20 -10.52
N GLN A 24 11.95 2.97 -11.34
CA GLN A 24 12.40 4.36 -11.14
C GLN A 24 11.28 5.39 -10.84
N MET A 25 10.02 4.95 -10.70
CA MET A 25 8.82 5.80 -10.54
C MET A 25 8.21 5.84 -9.13
N LEU A 26 8.91 5.35 -8.10
CA LEU A 26 8.56 5.59 -6.69
C LEU A 26 9.75 6.17 -5.89
N PRO A 27 10.36 7.30 -6.31
CA PRO A 27 11.47 7.92 -5.59
C PRO A 27 11.09 8.29 -4.13
N ASP A 28 9.84 8.65 -3.85
CA ASP A 28 9.39 9.07 -2.51
C ASP A 28 9.18 7.92 -1.52
N PHE A 29 8.85 6.72 -2.01
CA PHE A 29 8.57 5.56 -1.15
C PHE A 29 9.86 4.91 -0.65
N GLY A 30 10.85 4.81 -1.54
CA GLY A 30 12.05 4.01 -1.31
C GLY A 30 13.14 4.62 -0.47
N CYS A 31 13.39 5.92 -0.66
CA CYS A 31 14.43 6.61 0.09
C CYS A 31 13.99 6.82 1.54
N ARG A 32 12.71 7.09 1.78
CA ARG A 32 12.18 7.36 3.12
C ARG A 32 11.84 6.12 3.94
N ILE A 33 11.32 5.03 3.36
CA ILE A 33 11.06 3.80 4.15
C ILE A 33 12.37 3.21 4.72
N HIS A 34 13.46 3.28 3.95
CA HIS A 34 14.79 2.88 4.43
C HIS A 34 15.34 3.78 5.54
N GLU A 35 14.94 5.06 5.63
CA GLU A 35 15.26 5.93 6.77
C GLU A 35 14.30 5.70 7.95
N LEU A 36 13.03 5.35 7.65
CA LEU A 36 11.95 5.13 8.62
C LEU A 36 12.06 3.80 9.36
N MET A 37 12.68 2.78 8.76
CA MET A 37 12.99 1.50 9.43
C MET A 37 14.11 1.65 10.50
N PHE A 38 14.83 2.77 10.50
CA PHE A 38 15.84 3.13 11.51
C PHE A 38 15.33 4.15 12.54
N THR A 39 14.15 4.73 12.36
CA THR A 39 13.54 5.67 13.32
C THR A 39 12.59 4.90 14.25
N PRO A 40 12.49 5.22 15.56
CA PRO A 40 11.62 4.51 16.48
C PRO A 40 10.20 4.46 15.93
N ASN A 41 9.65 3.25 16.01
CA ASN A 41 8.45 2.72 15.40
C ASN A 41 7.19 3.50 15.83
N THR A 42 7.07 4.73 15.35
CA THR A 42 6.11 5.71 15.81
C THR A 42 4.96 5.85 14.82
N THR A 43 3.79 6.21 15.34
CA THR A 43 2.56 6.46 14.57
C THR A 43 2.79 7.38 13.36
N SER A 44 3.76 8.30 13.45
CA SER A 44 4.15 9.20 12.35
C SER A 44 4.62 8.47 11.09
N THR A 45 5.41 7.40 11.23
CA THR A 45 5.90 6.59 10.11
C THR A 45 4.75 5.88 9.41
N ALA A 46 3.86 5.28 10.20
CA ALA A 46 2.66 4.61 9.70
C ALA A 46 1.76 5.58 8.92
N THR A 47 1.51 6.79 9.46
CA THR A 47 0.72 7.80 8.74
C THR A 47 1.36 8.22 7.41
N LEU A 48 2.68 8.35 7.35
CA LEU A 48 3.39 8.70 6.12
C LEU A 48 3.27 7.59 5.07
N VAL A 49 3.46 6.32 5.47
CA VAL A 49 3.29 5.15 4.60
C VAL A 49 1.88 5.09 4.06
N ALA A 50 0.86 5.25 4.91
CA ALA A 50 -0.53 5.25 4.52
C ALA A 50 -0.84 6.33 3.46
N HIS A 51 -0.32 7.56 3.66
CA HIS A 51 -0.47 8.66 2.69
C HIS A 51 0.17 8.33 1.34
N HIS A 52 1.40 7.81 1.33
CA HIS A 52 2.07 7.44 0.07
C HIS A 52 1.36 6.30 -0.66
N VAL A 53 0.87 5.29 0.08
CA VAL A 53 0.09 4.19 -0.49
C VAL A 53 -1.20 4.73 -1.12
N GLN A 54 -1.91 5.61 -0.43
CA GLN A 54 -3.13 6.21 -0.96
C GLN A 54 -2.86 7.00 -2.25
N ALA A 55 -1.79 7.81 -2.28
CA ALA A 55 -1.40 8.58 -3.47
C ALA A 55 -0.98 7.68 -4.64
N ALA A 56 -0.26 6.58 -4.37
CA ALA A 56 0.14 5.61 -5.39
C ALA A 56 -1.08 4.90 -5.98
N LEU A 57 -2.00 4.42 -5.14
CA LEU A 57 -3.21 3.74 -5.61
C LEU A 57 -4.14 4.67 -6.38
N ALA A 58 -4.31 5.92 -5.93
CA ALA A 58 -5.09 6.91 -6.67
C ALA A 58 -4.51 7.20 -8.07
N ARG A 59 -3.18 7.11 -8.23
CA ARG A 59 -2.50 7.34 -9.50
C ARG A 59 -2.51 6.12 -10.43
N TRP A 60 -2.24 4.94 -9.87
CA TRP A 60 -1.99 3.72 -10.65
C TRP A 60 -3.22 2.83 -10.80
N GLU A 61 -4.22 2.98 -9.94
CA GLU A 61 -5.41 2.13 -9.92
C GLU A 61 -6.71 2.97 -9.84
N PRO A 62 -7.11 3.67 -10.92
CA PRO A 62 -8.28 4.57 -10.92
C PRO A 62 -9.64 3.84 -10.85
N ARG A 63 -9.62 2.49 -10.92
CA ARG A 63 -10.81 1.62 -10.82
C ARG A 63 -11.32 1.48 -9.39
N ILE A 64 -10.50 1.79 -8.39
CA ILE A 64 -10.86 1.73 -6.97
C ILE A 64 -10.95 3.13 -6.37
N ASP A 65 -11.73 3.25 -5.31
CA ASP A 65 -11.74 4.40 -4.42
C ASP A 65 -11.21 3.96 -3.05
N VAL A 66 -10.12 4.56 -2.59
CA VAL A 66 -9.45 4.16 -1.35
C VAL A 66 -10.08 4.90 -0.19
N SER A 67 -10.87 4.19 0.61
CA SER A 67 -11.56 4.76 1.76
C SER A 67 -10.66 4.91 2.98
N LYS A 68 -9.75 3.96 3.20
CA LYS A 68 -8.84 3.97 4.34
C LYS A 68 -7.57 3.17 4.06
N VAL A 69 -6.45 3.65 4.59
CA VAL A 69 -5.20 2.89 4.64
C VAL A 69 -4.73 2.86 6.09
N ASP A 70 -4.62 1.67 6.64
CA ASP A 70 -4.04 1.41 7.94
C ASP A 70 -2.65 0.80 7.76
N SER A 71 -1.70 1.18 8.60
CA SER A 71 -0.39 0.54 8.61
C SER A 71 0.10 0.40 10.03
N TRP A 72 0.72 -0.74 10.29
CA TRP A 72 1.20 -1.12 11.61
C TRP A 72 2.52 -1.85 11.45
N PRO A 73 3.48 -1.56 12.32
CA PRO A 73 4.71 -2.33 12.35
C PRO A 73 4.45 -3.76 12.80
N ASP A 74 5.16 -4.68 12.18
CA ASP A 74 5.15 -6.10 12.50
C ASP A 74 6.48 -6.45 13.23
N PRO A 75 6.45 -7.34 14.23
CA PRO A 75 7.62 -7.71 15.03
C PRO A 75 8.80 -8.26 14.21
N GLY A 76 8.56 -8.72 12.98
CA GLY A 76 9.59 -9.24 12.06
C GLY A 76 10.42 -8.18 11.32
N GLY A 77 10.32 -6.89 11.69
CA GLY A 77 10.99 -5.81 10.95
C GLY A 77 10.30 -5.48 9.63
N THR A 78 9.06 -5.92 9.46
CA THR A 78 8.21 -5.58 8.32
C THR A 78 7.11 -4.61 8.75
N VAL A 79 6.50 -3.92 7.80
CA VAL A 79 5.34 -3.05 8.03
C VAL A 79 4.16 -3.67 7.32
N ARG A 80 3.13 -4.02 8.07
CA ARG A 80 1.89 -4.50 7.50
C ARG A 80 1.02 -3.32 7.13
N VAL A 81 0.54 -3.28 5.89
CA VAL A 81 -0.36 -2.25 5.38
C VAL A 81 -1.68 -2.91 5.00
N ALA A 82 -2.78 -2.38 5.49
CA ALA A 82 -4.13 -2.77 5.12
C ALA A 82 -4.79 -1.62 4.35
N VAL A 83 -5.29 -1.91 3.16
CA VAL A 83 -5.98 -0.96 2.29
C VAL A 83 -7.43 -1.36 2.21
N HIS A 84 -8.32 -0.45 2.59
CA HIS A 84 -9.75 -0.55 2.40
C HIS A 84 -10.13 0.29 1.18
N TYR A 85 -10.83 -0.34 0.23
CA TYR A 85 -11.20 0.29 -1.01
C TYR A 85 -12.56 -0.19 -1.51
N THR A 86 -13.20 0.63 -2.32
CA THR A 86 -14.44 0.30 -3.00
C THR A 86 -14.19 0.25 -4.49
N ILE A 87 -14.64 -0.82 -5.14
CA ILE A 87 -14.54 -0.95 -6.58
C ILE A 87 -15.59 -0.04 -7.22
N ARG A 88 -15.18 0.91 -8.06
CA ARG A 88 -16.09 1.94 -8.60
C ARG A 88 -17.18 1.35 -9.50
N SER A 89 -16.89 0.27 -10.22
CA SER A 89 -17.84 -0.37 -11.15
C SER A 89 -18.93 -1.17 -10.43
N THR A 90 -18.58 -1.89 -9.37
CA THR A 90 -19.51 -2.78 -8.65
C THR A 90 -20.02 -2.19 -7.34
N GLN A 91 -19.44 -1.08 -6.90
CA GLN A 91 -19.65 -0.47 -5.58
C GLN A 91 -19.41 -1.43 -4.40
N GLN A 92 -18.64 -2.49 -4.62
CA GLN A 92 -18.31 -3.45 -3.57
C GLN A 92 -17.13 -2.96 -2.76
N ALA A 93 -17.30 -2.93 -1.44
CA ALA A 93 -16.21 -2.71 -0.49
C ALA A 93 -15.35 -3.97 -0.39
N GLN A 94 -14.04 -3.78 -0.42
CA GLN A 94 -13.02 -4.81 -0.34
C GLN A 94 -11.87 -4.30 0.53
N ASP A 95 -11.10 -5.24 1.07
CA ASP A 95 -9.86 -4.97 1.76
C ASP A 95 -8.74 -5.86 1.24
N VAL A 96 -7.50 -5.38 1.36
CA VAL A 96 -6.30 -6.14 1.06
C VAL A 96 -5.19 -5.74 2.03
N SER A 97 -4.52 -6.75 2.59
CA SER A 97 -3.37 -6.54 3.46
C SER A 97 -2.09 -7.05 2.80
N VAL A 98 -1.03 -6.24 2.83
CA VAL A 98 0.29 -6.58 2.28
C VAL A 98 1.35 -6.35 3.34
N LEU A 99 2.35 -7.23 3.39
CA LEU A 99 3.54 -7.08 4.23
C LEU A 99 4.64 -6.38 3.41
N LEU A 100 5.12 -5.26 3.90
CA LEU A 100 6.22 -4.49 3.32
C LEU A 100 7.46 -4.67 4.18
N GLY A 101 8.42 -5.43 3.68
CA GLY A 101 9.67 -5.70 4.37
C GLY A 101 10.28 -6.97 3.78
N SER A 102 11.58 -6.92 3.52
CA SER A 102 12.34 -8.02 2.94
C SER A 102 12.67 -9.09 3.95
#